data_AF-A0A1B6NSB8-F1
#
_entry.id   AF-A0A1B6NSB8-F1
#
_cell.length_a   1.000
_cell.length_b   1.000
_cell.length_c   1.000
_cell.angle_alpha   90.00
_cell.angle_beta   90.00
_cell.angle_gamma   90.00
#
_symmetry.space_group_name_H-M   'P 1'
#
loop_
_entity.id
_entity.type
_entity.pdbx_description
1 polymer ?
#
loop_
_entity_poly.entity_id
_entity_poly.type
_entity_poly.pdbx_seq_one_letter_code
_entity_poly.pdbx_strand_id
1 'polypeptide(L)'
;MQERMFERVGGNKPLQCNVRIIAATHRNLETMISEDKFREDLYYRLNVFPIDSPALRQRKDDIPLLLQELNSRIQGDGVEGVRFTEQAIASLMEHEWAGNVRELSNLVERLTI
;
A
#
# COMPACT_ATOMS: atom_id res chain seq x y z
N MET A 1 -8.09 -20.48 -10.71
CA MET A 1 -6.65 -20.73 -10.50
C MET A 1 -6.36 -22.21 -10.20
N GLN A 2 -7.03 -23.18 -10.86
CA GLN A 2 -7.01 -24.57 -10.39
C GLN A 2 -5.94 -25.45 -11.05
N GLU A 3 -5.36 -25.01 -12.18
CA GLU A 3 -4.53 -25.87 -13.04
C GLU A 3 -3.07 -25.41 -13.19
N ARG A 4 -2.66 -24.28 -12.60
CA ARG A 4 -1.33 -23.67 -12.82
C ARG A 4 -0.96 -23.54 -14.30
N MET A 5 -1.96 -23.30 -15.14
CA MET A 5 -1.84 -23.13 -16.58
C MET A 5 -2.54 -21.85 -17.02
N PHE A 6 -2.05 -21.27 -18.11
CA PHE A 6 -2.67 -20.16 -18.80
C PHE A 6 -2.44 -20.27 -20.30
N GLU A 7 -3.25 -19.56 -21.07
CA GLU A 7 -3.11 -19.45 -22.53
C GLU A 7 -2.83 -17.99 -22.91
N ARG A 8 -2.20 -17.79 -24.07
CA ARG A 8 -2.05 -16.45 -24.65
C ARG A 8 -3.33 -16.11 -25.40
N VAL A 9 -3.76 -14.84 -25.40
CA VAL A 9 -4.89 -14.38 -26.22
C VAL A 9 -4.62 -14.71 -27.69
N GLY A 10 -5.52 -15.46 -28.33
CA GLY A 10 -5.36 -15.94 -29.70
C GLY A 10 -4.52 -17.21 -29.87
N GLY A 11 -4.02 -17.81 -28.79
CA GLY A 11 -3.37 -19.13 -28.79
C GLY A 11 -4.23 -20.17 -28.07
N ASN A 12 -4.06 -21.43 -28.44
CA ASN A 12 -4.77 -22.61 -27.89
C ASN A 12 -3.81 -23.62 -27.23
N LYS A 13 -2.60 -23.18 -26.89
CA LYS A 13 -1.58 -24.01 -26.24
C LYS A 13 -1.49 -23.63 -24.77
N PRO A 14 -1.90 -24.50 -23.83
CA PRO A 14 -1.72 -24.24 -22.41
C PRO A 14 -0.23 -24.21 -22.05
N LEU A 15 0.14 -23.25 -21.21
CA LEU A 15 1.48 -23.05 -20.68
C LEU A 15 1.44 -23.23 -19.16
N GLN A 16 2.23 -24.16 -18.63
CA GLN A 16 2.41 -24.30 -17.18
C GLN A 16 3.15 -23.10 -16.60
N CYS A 17 2.73 -22.65 -15.42
CA CYS A 17 3.36 -21.58 -14.68
C CYS A 17 3.50 -21.92 -13.19
N ASN A 18 4.66 -21.60 -12.60
CA ASN A 18 4.85 -21.63 -11.16
C ASN A 18 4.95 -20.18 -10.67
N VAL A 19 3.83 -19.62 -10.22
CA VAL A 19 3.71 -18.21 -9.82
C VAL A 19 3.17 -18.09 -8.40
N ARG A 20 3.71 -17.12 -7.65
CA ARG A 20 3.10 -16.65 -6.40
C ARG A 20 2.22 -15.45 -6.74
N ILE A 21 0.96 -15.51 -6.34
CA ILE A 21 0.00 -14.43 -6.56
C ILE A 21 -0.08 -13.59 -5.29
N ILE A 22 0.02 -12.27 -5.43
CA ILE A 22 -0.24 -11.29 -4.39
C ILE A 22 -1.23 -10.29 -4.99
N ALA A 23 -2.32 -10.02 -4.28
CA ALA A 23 -3.35 -9.08 -4.69
C ALA A 23 -3.56 -8.03 -3.58
N ALA A 24 -3.86 -6.80 -3.96
CA ALA A 24 -4.16 -5.71 -3.04
C ALA A 24 -5.29 -4.86 -3.63
N THR A 25 -6.18 -4.36 -2.77
CA THR A 25 -7.33 -3.53 -3.16
C THR A 25 -7.70 -2.60 -2.02
N HIS A 26 -8.17 -1.39 -2.35
CA HIS A 26 -8.80 -0.46 -1.40
C HIS A 26 -10.33 -0.61 -1.36
N ARG A 27 -10.90 -1.42 -2.26
CA ARG A 27 -12.35 -1.65 -2.37
C ARG A 27 -12.74 -2.86 -1.54
N ASN A 28 -13.86 -2.76 -0.84
CA ASN A 28 -14.47 -3.90 -0.17
C ASN A 28 -14.94 -4.92 -1.22
N LEU A 29 -14.32 -6.11 -1.24
CA LEU A 29 -14.63 -7.15 -2.21
C LEU A 29 -15.98 -7.83 -1.93
N GLU A 30 -16.41 -7.92 -0.66
CA GLU A 30 -17.68 -8.53 -0.27
C GLU A 30 -18.86 -7.69 -0.78
N THR A 31 -18.78 -6.37 -0.66
CA THR A 31 -19.73 -5.45 -1.31
C THR A 31 -19.71 -5.64 -2.83
N MET A 32 -18.53 -5.71 -3.46
CA MET A 32 -18.45 -5.94 -4.91
C MET A 32 -18.98 -7.31 -5.37
N ILE A 33 -18.95 -8.35 -4.53
CA ILE A 33 -19.61 -9.63 -4.80
C ILE A 33 -21.12 -9.45 -4.74
N SER A 34 -21.65 -8.78 -3.71
CA SER A 34 -23.10 -8.51 -3.59
C SER A 34 -23.67 -7.63 -4.71
N GLU A 35 -22.81 -6.89 -5.42
CA GLU A 35 -23.16 -6.06 -6.57
C GLU A 35 -22.90 -6.75 -7.94
N ASP A 36 -22.57 -8.06 -7.97
CA ASP A 36 -22.15 -8.82 -9.16
C ASP A 36 -20.92 -8.24 -9.91
N LYS A 37 -20.16 -7.34 -9.27
CA LYS A 37 -18.95 -6.69 -9.82
C LYS A 37 -17.68 -7.48 -9.54
N PHE A 38 -17.72 -8.51 -8.69
CA PHE A 38 -16.57 -9.36 -8.40
C PHE A 38 -16.97 -10.83 -8.26
N ARG A 39 -16.12 -11.72 -8.77
CA ARG A 39 -16.35 -13.17 -8.74
C ARG A 39 -16.09 -13.74 -7.35
N GLU A 40 -17.12 -14.28 -6.72
CA GLU A 40 -17.04 -14.98 -5.44
C GLU A 40 -16.01 -16.12 -5.44
N ASP A 41 -15.99 -16.93 -6.52
CA ASP A 41 -15.04 -18.04 -6.66
C ASP A 41 -13.56 -17.61 -6.80
N LEU A 42 -13.33 -16.34 -7.15
CA LEU A 42 -12.00 -15.72 -7.16
C LEU A 42 -11.67 -15.13 -5.78
N TYR A 43 -12.65 -14.52 -5.10
CA TYR A 43 -12.49 -13.98 -3.75
C TYR A 43 -12.00 -15.05 -2.78
N TYR A 44 -12.67 -16.20 -2.68
CA TYR A 44 -12.24 -17.31 -1.82
C TYR A 44 -10.87 -17.89 -2.22
N ARG A 45 -10.40 -17.64 -3.45
CA ARG A 45 -9.08 -18.07 -3.97
C ARG A 45 -7.99 -16.98 -3.89
N LEU A 46 -8.32 -15.80 -3.35
CA LEU A 46 -7.39 -14.75 -2.99
C LEU A 46 -7.36 -14.54 -1.46
N ASN A 47 -8.52 -14.62 -0.80
CA ASN A 47 -8.71 -14.39 0.63
C ASN A 47 -8.33 -15.61 1.51
N VAL A 48 -7.27 -16.33 1.13
CA VAL A 48 -6.72 -17.46 1.91
C VAL A 48 -5.83 -16.95 3.05
N PHE A 49 -5.18 -15.80 2.85
CA PHE A 49 -4.33 -15.15 3.84
C PHE A 49 -4.45 -13.62 3.67
N PRO A 50 -5.53 -13.00 4.19
CA PRO A 50 -5.66 -11.55 4.20
C PRO A 50 -4.54 -10.89 5.02
N ILE A 51 -4.07 -9.74 4.55
CA ILE A 51 -3.15 -8.87 5.29
C ILE A 51 -3.78 -7.47 5.25
N ASP A 52 -4.35 -7.05 6.37
CA ASP A 52 -4.88 -5.70 6.51
C ASP A 52 -3.74 -4.70 6.67
N SER A 53 -3.78 -3.63 5.87
CA SER A 53 -2.88 -2.49 6.00
C SER A 53 -3.64 -1.37 6.73
N PRO A 54 -3.47 -1.20 8.06
CA PRO A 54 -4.14 -0.15 8.80
C PRO A 54 -3.75 1.24 8.29
N ALA A 55 -4.70 2.17 8.35
CA ALA A 55 -4.49 3.56 7.97
C ALA A 55 -3.51 4.24 8.94
N LEU A 56 -2.73 5.22 8.49
CA LEU A 56 -1.65 5.83 9.27
C LEU A 56 -2.14 6.40 10.62
N ARG A 57 -3.34 6.99 10.66
CA ARG A 57 -4.02 7.43 11.90
C ARG A 57 -4.29 6.34 12.94
N GLN A 58 -4.33 5.07 12.55
CA GLN A 58 -4.51 3.91 13.45
C GLN A 58 -3.17 3.38 14.00
N ARG A 59 -2.04 3.92 13.51
CA ARG A 59 -0.66 3.52 13.80
C ARG A 59 0.24 4.75 13.89
N LYS A 60 -0.25 5.80 14.57
CA LYS A 60 0.43 7.10 14.65
C LYS A 60 1.81 7.05 15.31
N ASP A 61 2.08 6.05 16.13
CA ASP A 61 3.40 5.79 16.71
C ASP A 61 4.47 5.38 15.68
N ASP A 62 4.08 4.98 14.46
CA ASP A 62 5.02 4.75 13.35
C ASP A 62 5.53 6.06 12.73
N ILE A 63 4.81 7.18 12.90
CA ILE A 63 5.07 8.44 12.18
C ILE A 63 6.49 8.97 12.42
N PRO A 64 7.06 8.99 13.66
CA PRO A 64 8.43 9.44 13.87
C PRO A 64 9.47 8.61 13.09
N LEU A 65 9.29 7.28 13.05
CA LEU A 65 10.19 6.38 12.31
C LEU A 65 10.05 6.55 10.79
N LEU A 66 8.81 6.72 10.31
CA LEU A 66 8.53 7.01 8.90
C LEU A 66 9.12 8.35 8.46
N LEU A 67 9.00 9.40 9.29
CA LEU A 67 9.63 10.70 9.03
C LEU A 67 11.16 10.58 8.94
N GLN A 68 11.79 9.81 9.83
CA GLN A 68 13.23 9.57 9.79
C GLN A 68 13.64 8.89 8.48
N GLU A 69 12.98 7.79 8.10
CA GLU A 69 13.27 7.03 6.88
C GLU A 69 13.04 7.86 5.60
N LEU A 70 11.93 8.61 5.52
CA LEU A 70 11.63 9.50 4.40
C LEU A 70 12.70 10.59 4.26
N ASN A 71 13.12 11.18 5.37
CA ASN A 71 14.14 12.22 5.39
C ASN A 71 15.52 11.67 4.98
N SER A 72 15.89 10.47 5.43
CA SER A 72 17.13 9.79 5.02
C SER A 72 17.17 9.46 3.53
N ARG A 73 16.03 9.18 2.89
CA ARG A 73 15.95 8.98 1.44
C ARG A 73 16.22 10.28 0.67
N ILE A 74 15.57 11.38 1.07
CA ILE A 74 15.74 12.70 0.45
C ILE A 74 17.21 13.19 0.60
N GLN A 75 17.84 12.91 1.75
CA GLN A 75 19.28 13.14 1.94
C GLN A 75 20.15 12.27 1.02
N GLY A 76 19.75 11.02 0.76
CA GLY A 76 20.41 10.13 -0.20
C GLY A 76 20.34 10.64 -1.65
N ASP A 77 19.27 11.36 -2.00
CA ASP A 77 19.10 12.03 -3.29
C ASP A 77 19.85 13.38 -3.40
N GLY A 78 20.62 13.76 -2.36
CA GLY A 78 21.50 14.94 -2.35
C GLY A 78 20.83 16.25 -1.92
N VAL A 79 19.60 16.18 -1.40
CA VAL A 79 18.84 17.34 -0.89
C VAL A 79 19.05 17.48 0.62
N GLU A 80 19.12 18.71 1.16
CA GLU A 80 19.24 18.89 2.60
C GLU A 80 17.95 18.46 3.32
N GLY A 81 18.07 17.51 4.26
CA GLY A 81 16.92 16.96 4.95
C GLY A 81 16.32 17.88 6.01
N VAL A 82 15.01 17.76 6.21
CA VAL A 82 14.22 18.53 7.19
C VAL A 82 14.64 18.16 8.62
N ARG A 83 14.70 19.15 9.51
CA ARG A 83 14.78 18.93 10.96
C ARG A 83 13.43 19.22 11.61
N PHE A 84 12.81 18.18 12.18
CA PHE A 84 11.57 18.32 12.92
C PHE A 84 11.85 18.57 14.40
N THR A 85 11.11 19.50 15.02
CA THR A 85 11.09 19.65 16.49
C THR A 85 10.15 18.61 17.10
N GLU A 86 10.33 18.29 18.37
CA GLU A 86 9.42 17.37 19.09
C GLU A 86 7.94 17.82 19.01
N GLN A 87 7.71 19.13 19.10
CA GLN A 87 6.38 19.74 18.94
C GLN A 87 5.82 19.55 17.53
N ALA A 88 6.65 19.64 16.49
CA ALA A 88 6.24 19.37 15.12
C ALA A 88 5.88 17.88 14.94
N ILE A 89 6.69 16.96 15.48
CA ILE A 89 6.41 15.52 15.44
C ILE A 89 5.09 15.20 16.16
N ALA A 90 4.88 15.73 17.37
CA ALA A 90 3.64 15.55 18.12
C ALA A 90 2.40 16.08 17.35
N SER A 91 2.52 17.23 16.70
CA SER A 91 1.46 17.77 15.83
C SER A 91 1.18 16.86 14.62
N LEU A 92 2.23 16.34 13.98
CA LEU A 92 2.12 15.40 12.86
C LEU A 92 1.53 14.04 13.29
N MET A 93 1.73 13.61 14.54
CA MET A 93 1.13 12.38 15.07
C MET A 93 -0.39 12.47 15.28
N GLU A 94 -0.94 13.66 15.54
CA GLU A 94 -2.39 13.86 15.71
C GLU A 94 -3.13 14.21 14.41
N HIS A 95 -2.43 14.32 13.28
CA HIS A 95 -3.05 14.54 11.97
C HIS A 95 -3.70 13.26 11.41
N GLU A 96 -4.82 13.39 10.67
CA GLU A 96 -5.61 12.23 10.22
C GLU A 96 -5.00 11.43 9.05
N TRP A 97 -4.07 12.04 8.30
CA TRP A 97 -3.37 11.46 7.15
C TRP A 97 -4.29 10.69 6.19
N ALA A 98 -5.23 11.39 5.55
CA ALA A 98 -6.17 10.79 4.60
C ALA A 98 -5.45 10.09 3.43
N GLY A 99 -4.33 10.65 2.95
CA GLY A 99 -3.44 10.04 1.96
C GLY A 99 -2.35 9.12 2.55
N ASN A 100 -2.39 8.86 3.86
CA ASN A 100 -1.49 7.95 4.58
C ASN A 100 0.00 8.30 4.35
N VAL A 101 0.88 7.29 4.25
CA VAL A 101 2.33 7.45 4.04
C VAL A 101 2.66 8.26 2.77
N ARG A 102 1.77 8.27 1.77
CA ARG A 102 1.98 9.08 0.55
C ARG A 102 1.84 10.58 0.82
N GLU A 103 0.86 10.97 1.63
CA GLU A 103 0.68 12.36 2.06
C GLU A 103 1.82 12.81 2.97
N LEU A 104 2.29 11.92 3.84
CA LEU A 104 3.47 12.15 4.68
C LEU A 104 4.74 12.39 3.82
N SER A 105 5.01 11.52 2.82
CA SER A 105 6.13 11.68 1.87
C SER A 105 6.07 13.03 1.16
N ASN A 106 4.92 13.34 0.55
CA ASN A 106 4.69 14.61 -0.15
C ASN A 106 4.88 15.83 0.77
N LEU A 107 4.59 15.73 2.07
CA LEU A 107 4.87 16.81 3.02
C LEU A 107 6.38 16.97 3.24
N VAL A 108 7.13 15.90 3.48
CA VAL A 108 8.58 15.99 3.70
C VAL A 108 9.27 16.54 2.44
N GLU A 109 8.92 16.04 1.26
CA GLU A 109 9.42 16.55 -0.04
C GLU A 109 9.13 18.05 -0.22
N ARG A 110 7.93 18.51 0.16
CA ARG A 110 7.55 19.94 0.10
C ARG A 110 8.27 20.82 1.12
N LEU A 111 8.81 20.25 2.19
CA LEU A 111 9.57 20.99 3.22
C LEU A 111 11.06 21.11 2.88
N THR A 112 11.52 20.46 1.81
CA THR A 112 12.90 20.55 1.29
C THR A 112 13.05 21.43 0.03
N ILE A 113 11.98 22.15 -0.35
CA ILE A 113 11.96 23.13 -1.46
C ILE A 113 12.06 24.55 -0.89
#